data_AF-A0A397UCQ0-F1
#
_entry.id   AF-A0A397UCQ0-F1
#
_cell.length_a   1.000
_cell.length_b   1.000
_cell.length_c   1.000
_cell.angle_alpha   90.00
_cell.angle_beta   90.00
_cell.angle_gamma   90.00
#
_symmetry.space_group_name_H-M   'P 1'
#
loop_
_entity.id
_entity.type
_entity.pdbx_description
1 polymer ?
#
loop_
_entity_poly.entity_id
_entity_poly.type
_entity_poly.pdbx_seq_one_letter_code
_entity_poly.pdbx_strand_id
1 'polypeptide(L)'
;MWEIEEIRFLIAERKSRNIEYHQMLKKNQFWLSVAECLNRRFNTFYTSNQCKGKFQQLVKEYNLMRLYRAGNEDQSTLLGQLFFKEFHSLFWLRPRKNDYKHELIYRAITTNDNHTFLNRILNHLPNHLPLMMQAWAN
;
A
#
# COMPACT_ATOMS: atom_id res chain seq x y z
N MET A 1 20.71 -8.87 5.49
CA MET A 1 20.04 -8.46 4.23
C MET A 1 18.64 -9.05 4.28
N TRP A 2 17.62 -8.38 3.74
CA TRP A 2 16.25 -8.92 3.75
C TRP A 2 16.03 -9.82 2.55
N GLU A 3 15.65 -11.07 2.78
CA GLU A 3 15.31 -12.01 1.72
C GLU A 3 13.90 -11.77 1.17
N ILE A 4 13.64 -12.21 -0.06
CA ILE A 4 12.33 -12.00 -0.73
C ILE A 4 11.19 -12.57 0.11
N GLU A 5 11.35 -13.77 0.66
CA GLU A 5 10.31 -14.44 1.45
C GLU A 5 10.07 -13.75 2.80
N GLU A 6 11.10 -13.15 3.41
CA GLU A 6 10.96 -12.34 4.62
C GLU A 6 10.14 -11.07 4.35
N ILE A 7 10.38 -10.43 3.19
CA ILE A 7 9.63 -9.25 2.76
C ILE A 7 8.17 -9.62 2.48
N ARG A 8 7.91 -10.71 1.75
CA ARG A 8 6.55 -11.20 1.49
C ARG A 8 5.81 -11.49 2.80
N PHE A 9 6.50 -12.12 3.76
CA PHE A 9 5.92 -12.38 5.07
C PHE A 9 5.58 -11.07 5.81
N LEU A 10 6.48 -10.08 5.83
CA LEU A 10 6.22 -8.76 6.42
C LEU A 10 5.00 -8.07 5.78
N ILE A 11 4.87 -8.13 4.45
CA ILE A 11 3.72 -7.59 3.71
C ILE A 11 2.44 -8.32 4.10
N ALA A 12 2.45 -9.66 4.10
CA ALA A 12 1.30 -10.49 4.44
C ALA A 12 0.81 -10.23 5.87
N GLU A 13 1.73 -10.17 6.84
CA GLU A 13 1.43 -9.87 8.24
C GLU A 13 0.81 -8.48 8.43
N ARG A 14 1.28 -7.50 7.66
CA ARG A 14 0.71 -6.15 7.69
C ARG A 14 -0.65 -6.10 6.98
N LYS A 15 -0.87 -6.92 5.95
CA LYS A 15 -2.12 -7.03 5.21
C LYS A 15 -3.22 -7.71 6.02
N SER A 16 -2.94 -8.88 6.59
CA SER A 16 -3.89 -9.67 7.39
C SER A 16 -4.33 -8.94 8.66
N ARG A 17 -3.42 -8.18 9.27
CA ARG A 17 -3.66 -7.45 10.52
C ARG A 17 -3.77 -5.93 10.34
N ASN A 18 -4.21 -5.45 9.17
CA ASN A 18 -4.31 -4.01 8.91
C ASN A 18 -5.30 -3.31 9.85
N ILE A 19 -6.43 -3.95 10.15
CA ILE A 19 -7.44 -3.41 11.07
C ILE A 19 -6.83 -3.25 12.46
N GLU A 20 -6.19 -4.30 12.98
CA GLU A 20 -5.47 -4.30 14.25
C GLU A 20 -4.43 -3.19 14.30
N TYR A 21 -3.57 -3.10 13.27
CA TYR A 21 -2.56 -2.04 13.19
C TYR A 21 -3.17 -0.66 13.39
N HIS A 22 -4.30 -0.36 12.74
CA HIS A 22 -4.94 0.96 12.81
C HIS A 22 -5.69 1.19 14.13
N GLN A 23 -6.20 0.14 14.77
CA GLN A 23 -6.88 0.20 16.06
C GLN A 23 -5.91 0.32 17.24
N MET A 24 -4.71 -0.27 17.16
CA MET A 24 -3.73 -0.21 18.23
C MET A 24 -3.25 1.22 18.50
N LEU A 25 -3.24 1.64 19.78
CA LEU A 25 -2.69 2.94 20.18
C LEU A 25 -1.16 2.96 20.02
N LYS A 26 -0.49 1.88 20.45
CA LYS A 26 0.97 1.76 20.43
C LYS A 26 1.43 0.97 19.20
N LYS A 27 1.69 1.65 18.08
CA LYS A 27 2.14 1.01 16.83
C LYS A 27 3.45 0.22 16.99
N ASN A 28 4.31 0.57 17.95
CA ASN A 28 5.53 -0.19 18.21
C ASN A 28 5.26 -1.63 18.68
N GLN A 29 4.18 -1.86 19.44
CA GLN A 29 3.80 -3.20 19.89
C GLN A 29 3.35 -4.08 18.71
N PHE A 30 2.65 -3.50 17.73
CA PHE A 30 2.34 -4.21 16.48
C PHE A 30 3.62 -4.66 15.77
N TRP A 31 4.57 -3.74 15.57
CA TRP A 31 5.80 -4.08 14.87
C TRP A 31 6.69 -5.05 15.65
N LEU A 32 6.61 -5.04 16.98
CA LEU A 32 7.26 -6.03 17.82
C LEU A 32 6.67 -7.43 17.59
N SER A 33 5.33 -7.57 17.59
CA SER A 33 4.69 -8.87 17.35
C SER A 33 5.00 -9.40 15.94
N VAL A 34 5.00 -8.52 14.93
CA VAL A 34 5.43 -8.88 13.56
C VAL A 34 6.88 -9.38 13.56
N ALA A 35 7.79 -8.67 14.23
CA ALA A 35 9.19 -9.05 14.33
C ALA A 35 9.36 -10.41 15.00
N GLU A 36 8.65 -10.68 16.09
CA GLU A 36 8.66 -11.97 16.78
C GLU A 36 8.16 -13.12 15.88
N CYS A 37 7.08 -12.92 15.14
CA CYS A 37 6.56 -13.89 14.18
C CYS A 37 7.56 -14.17 13.05
N LEU A 38 8.15 -13.12 12.48
CA LEU A 38 9.10 -13.23 11.39
C LEU A 38 10.40 -13.90 11.84
N ASN A 39 10.96 -13.45 12.97
CA ASN A 39 12.18 -14.02 13.56
C ASN A 39 12.05 -15.50 13.88
N ARG A 40 10.90 -15.92 14.43
CA ARG A 40 10.62 -17.33 14.70
C ARG A 40 10.57 -18.16 13.42
N ARG A 41 10.00 -17.61 12.34
CA ARG A 41 9.81 -18.33 11.07
C ARG A 41 11.10 -18.47 10.28
N PHE A 42 11.91 -17.42 10.22
CA PHE A 42 13.09 -17.35 9.35
C PHE A 42 14.42 -17.45 10.10
N ASN A 43 14.38 -17.67 11.42
CA ASN A 43 15.56 -17.71 12.29
C ASN A 43 16.40 -16.42 12.19
N THR A 44 15.72 -15.27 12.26
CA THR A 44 16.31 -13.92 12.16
C THR A 44 16.22 -13.16 13.49
N PHE A 45 16.80 -11.95 13.53
CA PHE A 45 16.85 -11.10 14.74
C PHE A 45 16.42 -9.65 14.45
N TYR A 46 15.41 -9.45 13.60
CA TYR A 46 14.90 -8.11 13.32
C TYR A 46 14.20 -7.51 14.54
N THR A 47 14.38 -6.21 14.73
CA THR A 47 13.69 -5.40 15.73
C THR A 47 12.39 -4.84 15.18
N SER A 48 11.50 -4.38 16.07
CA SER A 48 10.26 -3.69 15.67
C SER A 48 10.53 -2.48 14.77
N ASN A 49 11.59 -1.72 15.05
CA ASN A 49 12.00 -0.57 14.25
C ASN A 49 12.49 -0.97 12.86
N GLN A 50 13.21 -2.08 12.72
CA GLN A 50 13.63 -2.61 11.42
C GLN A 50 12.44 -3.07 10.58
N CYS A 51 11.47 -3.79 11.17
CA CYS A 51 10.25 -4.18 10.47
C CYS A 51 9.42 -2.97 10.02
N LYS A 52 9.23 -1.98 10.91
CA LYS A 52 8.55 -0.72 10.60
C LYS A 52 9.24 0.01 9.45
N GLY A 53 10.54 0.24 9.58
CA GLY A 53 11.34 0.96 8.60
C GLY A 53 11.33 0.27 7.24
N LYS A 54 11.45 -1.05 7.23
CA LYS A 54 11.36 -1.85 6.01
C LYS A 54 9.99 -1.71 5.35
N PHE A 55 8.91 -1.81 6.12
CA PHE A 55 7.58 -1.63 5.58
C PHE A 55 7.34 -0.22 5.00
N GLN A 56 7.81 0.82 5.71
CA GLN A 56 7.73 2.20 5.23
C GLN A 56 8.53 2.40 3.94
N GLN A 57 9.71 1.78 3.82
CA GLN A 57 10.47 1.76 2.58
C GLN A 57 9.63 1.15 1.45
N LEU A 58 9.02 -0.02 1.65
CA LEU A 58 8.19 -0.67 0.62
C LEU A 58 7.03 0.21 0.15
N VAL A 59 6.37 0.94 1.05
CA VAL A 59 5.33 1.92 0.68
C VAL A 59 5.91 3.05 -0.18
N LYS A 60 7.11 3.53 0.13
CA LYS A 60 7.80 4.53 -0.70
C LYS A 60 8.12 3.97 -2.09
N GLU A 61 8.68 2.76 -2.16
CA GLU A 61 9.01 2.09 -3.43
C GLU A 61 7.77 1.88 -4.30
N TYR A 62 6.63 1.53 -3.71
CA TYR A 62 5.36 1.46 -4.44
C TYR A 62 4.97 2.81 -5.06
N ASN A 63 5.09 3.90 -4.30
CA ASN A 63 4.75 5.24 -4.81
C ASN A 63 5.71 5.68 -5.93
N LEU A 64 7.02 5.41 -5.79
CA LEU A 64 8.01 5.68 -6.83
C LEU A 64 7.69 4.88 -8.11
N MET A 65 7.41 3.59 -7.97
CA MET A 65 7.02 2.75 -9.12
C MET A 65 5.72 3.23 -9.78
N ARG A 66 4.77 3.78 -9.01
CA ARG A 66 3.55 4.39 -9.57
C ARG A 66 3.86 5.63 -10.39
N LEU A 67 4.79 6.49 -9.92
CA LEU A 67 5.23 7.68 -10.67
C LEU A 67 5.99 7.30 -11.94
N TYR A 68 6.90 6.33 -11.85
CA TYR A 68 7.63 5.77 -12.99
C TYR A 68 6.66 5.28 -14.08
N ARG A 69 5.65 4.49 -13.70
CA ARG A 69 4.62 4.00 -14.65
C ARG A 69 3.75 5.10 -15.23
N ALA A 70 3.67 6.27 -14.59
CA ALA A 70 2.97 7.44 -15.09
C ALA A 70 3.84 8.34 -15.98
N GLY A 71 5.12 8.00 -16.19
CA GLY A 71 6.08 8.83 -16.93
C GLY A 71 6.61 10.03 -16.15
N ASN A 72 6.38 10.08 -14.83
CA ASN A 72 6.79 11.19 -13.96
C ASN A 72 8.13 10.93 -13.24
N GLU A 73 8.72 9.75 -13.42
CA GLU A 73 10.03 9.36 -12.89
C GLU A 73 10.78 8.56 -13.96
N ASP A 74 12.09 8.78 -14.06
CA ASP A 74 12.93 8.14 -15.08
C ASP A 74 13.39 6.74 -14.68
N GLN A 75 13.37 6.43 -13.38
CA GLN A 75 13.90 5.19 -12.84
C GLN A 75 12.94 4.51 -11.87
N SER A 76 12.97 3.18 -11.88
CA SER A 76 12.32 2.34 -10.88
C SER A 76 13.37 1.52 -10.14
N THR A 77 13.09 1.21 -8.88
CA THR A 77 13.97 0.37 -8.07
C THR A 77 13.60 -1.11 -8.23
N LEU A 78 14.56 -2.00 -7.97
CA LEU A 78 14.31 -3.44 -7.96
C LEU A 78 13.21 -3.82 -6.96
N LEU A 79 13.21 -3.22 -5.75
CA LEU A 79 12.16 -3.47 -4.75
C LEU A 79 10.79 -3.02 -5.24
N GLY A 80 10.72 -1.84 -5.86
CA GLY A 80 9.49 -1.33 -6.46
C GLY A 80 8.95 -2.30 -7.50
N GLN A 81 9.79 -2.77 -8.42
CA GLN A 81 9.40 -3.74 -9.44
C GLN A 81 8.92 -5.08 -8.85
N LEU A 82 9.66 -5.64 -7.89
CA LEU A 82 9.36 -6.95 -7.29
C LEU A 82 8.02 -6.97 -6.54
N PHE A 83 7.75 -5.92 -5.74
CA PHE A 83 6.62 -5.93 -4.81
C PHE A 83 5.45 -5.01 -5.23
N PHE A 84 5.54 -4.32 -6.37
CA PHE A 84 4.52 -3.37 -6.83
C PHE A 84 3.10 -3.93 -6.75
N LYS A 85 2.91 -5.14 -7.28
CA LYS A 85 1.59 -5.80 -7.36
C LYS A 85 1.00 -6.09 -5.98
N GLU A 86 1.83 -6.41 -4.98
CA GLU A 86 1.35 -6.69 -3.63
C GLU A 86 0.73 -5.46 -2.96
N PHE A 87 1.20 -4.27 -3.34
CA PHE A 87 0.74 -2.98 -2.84
C PHE A 87 -0.36 -2.34 -3.70
N HIS A 88 -0.78 -2.95 -4.82
CA HIS A 88 -1.82 -2.37 -5.69
C HIS A 88 -3.15 -2.12 -4.97
N SER A 89 -3.45 -2.99 -4.00
CA SER A 89 -4.61 -2.92 -3.12
C SER A 89 -4.61 -1.72 -2.14
N LEU A 90 -3.50 -0.99 -1.98
CA LEU A 90 -3.42 0.08 -0.98
C LEU A 90 -3.78 -0.40 0.45
N PHE A 91 -3.59 -1.69 0.74
CA PHE A 91 -4.10 -2.34 1.95
C PHE A 91 -3.59 -1.72 3.26
N TRP A 92 -2.46 -0.99 3.24
CA TRP A 92 -1.89 -0.36 4.42
C TRP A 92 -2.63 0.89 4.86
N LEU A 93 -3.50 1.45 4.01
CA LEU A 93 -4.33 2.59 4.34
C LEU A 93 -5.32 2.24 5.45
N ARG A 94 -5.73 3.25 6.21
CA ARG A 94 -6.70 3.08 7.29
C ARG A 94 -8.04 2.68 6.69
N PRO A 95 -8.63 1.55 7.12
CA PRO A 95 -10.00 1.22 6.76
C PRO A 95 -10.89 2.34 7.27
N ARG A 96 -11.54 3.07 6.36
CA ARG A 96 -12.49 4.11 6.73
C ARG A 96 -13.75 3.43 7.26
N LYS A 97 -14.25 3.89 8.41
CA LYS A 97 -15.36 3.25 9.14
C LYS A 97 -16.67 3.09 8.32
N ASN A 98 -16.86 3.82 7.22
CA ASN A 98 -18.12 3.88 6.45
C ASN A 98 -17.97 3.96 4.92
N ASP A 99 -16.83 3.62 4.31
CA ASP A 99 -16.60 3.99 2.89
C ASP A 99 -16.98 2.88 1.89
N TYR A 100 -18.28 2.78 1.59
CA TYR A 100 -18.82 2.11 0.39
C TYR A 100 -18.11 2.56 -0.91
N LYS A 101 -17.43 3.72 -0.88
CA LYS A 101 -16.63 4.26 -1.99
C LYS A 101 -15.35 3.46 -2.26
N HIS A 102 -14.72 2.86 -1.25
CA HIS A 102 -13.50 2.09 -1.46
C HIS A 102 -13.82 0.76 -2.15
N GLU A 103 -14.93 0.13 -1.79
CA GLU A 103 -15.48 -1.06 -2.47
C GLU A 103 -15.86 -0.74 -3.93
N LEU A 104 -16.46 0.43 -4.19
CA LEU A 104 -16.80 0.86 -5.55
C LEU A 104 -15.58 1.17 -6.42
N ILE A 105 -14.57 1.85 -5.87
CA ILE A 105 -13.32 2.13 -6.57
C ILE A 105 -12.57 0.82 -6.86
N TYR A 106 -12.53 -0.08 -5.89
CA TYR A 106 -11.95 -1.40 -6.08
C TYR A 106 -12.65 -2.19 -7.18
N ARG A 107 -13.99 -2.29 -7.13
CA ARG A 107 -14.77 -2.99 -8.14
C ARG A 107 -14.52 -2.40 -9.53
N ALA A 108 -14.57 -1.07 -9.67
CA ALA A 108 -14.35 -0.39 -10.94
C ALA A 108 -12.93 -0.60 -11.52
N ILE A 109 -11.90 -0.65 -10.66
CA ILE A 109 -10.52 -0.94 -11.11
C ILE A 109 -10.38 -2.41 -11.54
N THR A 110 -11.06 -3.33 -10.85
CA THR A 110 -10.96 -4.77 -11.10
C THR A 110 -11.83 -5.30 -12.24
N THR A 111 -12.92 -4.62 -12.61
CA THR A 111 -13.84 -5.10 -13.67
C THR A 111 -13.52 -4.57 -15.07
N ASN A 112 -12.45 -3.79 -15.26
CA ASN A 112 -12.12 -3.17 -16.55
C ASN A 112 -13.28 -2.33 -17.14
N ASP A 113 -14.19 -1.87 -16.27
CA ASP A 113 -15.34 -1.06 -16.66
C ASP A 113 -14.89 0.39 -16.86
N ASN A 114 -14.94 0.79 -18.12
CA ASN A 114 -14.47 2.02 -18.73
C ASN A 114 -14.66 3.32 -17.90
N HIS A 115 -13.74 4.26 -18.17
CA HIS A 115 -13.65 5.69 -17.79
C HIS A 115 -14.97 6.41 -17.39
N THR A 116 -16.09 6.05 -18.00
CA THR A 116 -17.41 6.64 -17.81
C THR A 116 -17.97 6.44 -16.39
N PHE A 117 -17.70 5.32 -15.73
CA PHE A 117 -18.20 5.06 -14.36
C PHE A 117 -17.39 5.83 -13.31
N LEU A 118 -16.06 5.89 -13.47
CA LEU A 118 -15.18 6.67 -12.61
C LEU A 118 -15.46 8.17 -12.71
N ASN A 119 -15.72 8.70 -13.91
CA ASN A 119 -16.08 10.11 -14.12
C ASN A 119 -17.42 10.48 -13.45
N ARG A 120 -18.41 9.59 -13.44
CA ARG A 120 -19.69 9.82 -12.72
C ARG A 120 -19.51 9.87 -11.21
N ILE A 121 -18.62 9.07 -10.64
CA ILE A 121 -18.35 9.06 -9.21
C ILE A 121 -17.55 10.32 -8.78
N LEU A 122 -16.62 10.78 -9.61
CA LEU A 122 -15.82 11.98 -9.35
C LEU A 122 -16.67 13.27 -9.37
N ASN A 123 -17.68 13.36 -10.24
CA ASN A 123 -18.56 14.53 -10.37
C ASN A 123 -19.56 14.72 -9.20
N HIS A 124 -19.65 13.75 -8.27
CA HIS A 124 -20.51 13.84 -7.08
C HIS A 124 -19.72 14.08 -5.77
N LEU A 125 -18.43 14.41 -5.84
CA LEU A 125 -17.60 14.78 -4.69
C LEU A 125 -17.69 16.30 -4.42
N PRO A 126 -17.78 16.77 -3.15
CA PRO A 126 -17.63 18.20 -2.86
C PRO A 126 -16.20 18.64 -3.18
N ASN A 127 -16.11 19.81 -3.82
CA ASN A 127 -14.90 20.44 -4.38
C ASN A 127 -13.75 20.63 -3.37
N HIS A 128 -13.04 19.58 -2.98
CA HIS A 128 -11.68 19.68 -2.45
C HIS A 128 -10.90 18.39 -2.70
N LEU A 129 -10.53 18.19 -3.97
CA LEU A 129 -9.29 17.53 -4.36
C LEU A 129 -8.81 18.15 -5.68
N PRO A 130 -8.17 19.34 -5.63
CA PRO A 130 -7.49 19.90 -6.79
C PRO A 130 -6.11 19.21 -6.95
N LEU A 131 -5.73 18.98 -8.21
CA LEU A 131 -4.37 18.77 -8.77
C LEU A 131 -3.94 17.37 -9.25
N MET A 132 -4.68 16.28 -9.07
CA MET A 132 -4.25 14.98 -9.67
C MET A 132 -4.77 14.73 -11.11
N MET A 133 -5.52 15.65 -11.72
CA MET A 133 -6.17 15.45 -13.03
C MET A 133 -5.65 16.31 -14.18
N GLN A 134 -4.54 17.06 -14.04
CA GLN A 134 -3.98 17.85 -15.16
C GLN A 134 -2.95 17.11 -16.02
N ALA A 135 -2.66 15.83 -15.77
CA ALA A 135 -1.63 15.10 -16.51
C ALA A 135 -2.14 14.22 -17.67
N TRP A 136 -3.44 14.16 -17.94
CA TRP A 136 -4.03 13.25 -18.96
C TRP A 136 -4.85 13.98 -20.02
N ALA A 137 -4.41 15.18 -20.39
CA ALA A 137 -4.86 15.89 -21.57
C ALA A 137 -3.67 16.66 -22.18
N ASN A 138 -2.78 15.91 -22.84
CA ASN A 138 -2.02 16.30 -24.04
C ASN A 138 -1.28 15.05 -24.54
#